data_AF-A0A848AXN6-F1
#
_entry.id   AF-A0A848AXN6-F1
#
_cell.length_a   1.000
_cell.length_b   1.000
_cell.length_c   1.000
_cell.angle_alpha   90.00
_cell.angle_beta   90.00
_cell.angle_gamma   90.00
#
_symmetry.space_group_name_H-M   'P 1'
#
loop_
_entity.id
_entity.type
_entity.pdbx_description
1 polymer ?
#
loop_
_entity_poly.entity_id
_entity_poly.type
_entity_poly.pdbx_seq_one_letter_code
_entity_poly.pdbx_strand_id
1 'polypeptide(L)'
;MKQYLTAGVALLLSCCVQSADTSAASGAAGADVPFITCFAADAEYTGTLLQSVKRGDIAAEAVTRRAVRLEREGDRISFKAEKPFNSIVVRCCIPDAPQGGGIDATLSVLADGKPAAKLPLHSRYTWLYADSDGGLLEDPAVAQKPGGFARNFFDEARLLLDREFPAGTVLTLRKSAGDDAPFYVIDLVDFELVPPPLPCPPDALPVTEFGATADDGADDTAALRKCVAEAKKQGKKVYIPRGVFRQDGILELDNVTVCGAGMWHSTLMTHVLPSDKGPWNGNLGFRLAGRNIRVSDLHVIGFSRRRGKPSQRGVVGSGENFELRNLWIERCGVGIWIGNCRDGVIRNCRFRNNKADGINVNNNSHRVLIENCHARGNGDDSFAAFSNTDKGGGLVGSNSDILFRRNTSESNWWGNGIGLYGGVNIAAENNLVRGAQPVAGIQVSTGHSAWPFDGVTVRGNRIVDCGGVNWNQKFGSIWVHSPGAPIAGAVIENNTIRNGLNDAVKLQGGKSEIELVCRNNRIQSTTGDGVRILGNVRGKVTLDGNTFGAVGGRRLRNDAGKAVGLLEK
;
A
#
# COMPACT_ATOMS: atom_id res chain seq x y z
N MET A 1 4.22 -29.28 55.70
CA MET A 1 5.60 -28.84 55.37
C MET A 1 6.03 -29.59 54.13
N LYS A 2 6.35 -29.03 52.97
CA LYS A 2 6.64 -27.65 52.51
C LYS A 2 6.10 -27.51 51.08
N GLN A 3 5.60 -26.31 50.76
CA GLN A 3 5.35 -25.82 49.40
C GLN A 3 6.63 -25.84 48.57
N TYR A 4 6.50 -26.06 47.26
CA TYR A 4 7.20 -25.24 46.27
C TYR A 4 6.28 -24.97 45.07
N LEU A 5 5.72 -23.77 45.07
CA LEU A 5 5.35 -23.04 43.85
C LEU A 5 6.63 -22.82 43.04
N THR A 6 6.60 -23.11 41.75
CA THR A 6 7.38 -22.37 40.76
C THR A 6 6.45 -22.02 39.60
N ALA A 7 5.90 -20.82 39.66
CA ALA A 7 5.33 -20.13 38.51
C ALA A 7 6.48 -19.86 37.53
N GLY A 8 6.45 -20.51 36.37
CA GLY A 8 7.32 -20.14 35.25
C GLY A 8 6.84 -18.82 34.68
N VAL A 9 7.55 -17.73 34.98
CA VAL A 9 7.40 -16.46 34.26
C VAL A 9 7.91 -16.69 32.85
N ALA A 10 7.00 -16.95 31.90
CA ALA A 10 7.32 -16.85 30.48
C ALA A 10 7.64 -15.38 30.20
N LEU A 11 8.91 -15.08 29.90
CA LEU A 11 9.32 -13.75 29.48
C LEU A 11 8.70 -13.51 28.10
N LEU A 12 7.65 -12.69 28.02
CA LEU A 12 7.20 -12.07 26.77
C LEU A 12 8.32 -11.18 26.23
N LEU A 13 9.11 -11.75 25.32
CA LEU A 13 10.07 -11.02 24.48
C LEU A 13 9.30 -10.06 23.56
N SER A 14 9.93 -8.96 23.17
CA SER A 14 9.28 -8.02 22.25
C SER A 14 9.00 -8.70 20.91
N CYS A 15 7.73 -8.77 20.51
CA CYS A 15 7.26 -9.23 19.21
C CYS A 15 7.21 -8.11 18.17
N CYS A 16 7.61 -6.90 18.56
CA CYS A 16 7.50 -5.72 17.74
C CYS A 16 8.74 -5.57 16.88
N VAL A 17 8.53 -5.38 15.58
CA VAL A 17 9.62 -5.21 14.63
C VAL A 17 9.71 -3.72 14.36
N GLN A 18 10.56 -3.01 15.11
CA GLN A 18 11.26 -1.91 14.44
C GLN A 18 12.08 -2.54 13.32
N SER A 19 12.10 -1.93 12.14
CA SER A 19 12.98 -2.32 11.04
C SER A 19 14.46 -2.14 11.42
N ALA A 20 14.94 -2.91 12.40
CA ALA A 20 16.29 -2.90 12.90
C ALA A 20 17.06 -4.05 12.22
N ASP A 21 17.31 -3.89 10.92
CA ASP A 21 18.49 -4.47 10.29
C ASP A 21 19.48 -3.31 10.10
N THR A 22 20.23 -3.02 11.16
CA THR A 22 21.34 -2.07 11.14
C THR A 22 22.56 -2.71 10.47
N SER A 23 22.53 -2.83 9.13
CA SER A 23 23.78 -2.78 8.36
C SER A 23 23.96 -1.35 7.86
N ALA A 24 24.76 -0.59 8.61
CA ALA A 24 25.02 0.84 8.44
C ALA A 24 25.83 1.23 7.18
N ALA A 25 25.58 0.57 6.04
CA ALA A 25 26.18 0.91 4.75
C ALA A 25 25.15 1.41 3.71
N SER A 26 23.85 1.30 4.00
CA SER A 26 22.76 1.92 3.23
C SER A 26 21.78 2.58 4.21
N GLY A 27 21.39 3.83 4.00
CA GLY A 27 20.35 4.48 4.82
C GLY A 27 19.11 3.61 4.97
N ALA A 28 18.39 3.73 6.09
CA ALA A 28 17.23 2.89 6.38
C ALA A 28 16.24 2.87 5.21
N ALA A 29 16.02 1.69 4.61
CA ALA A 29 15.06 1.52 3.52
C ALA A 29 13.64 1.45 4.09
N GLY A 30 12.69 2.07 3.38
CA GLY A 30 11.29 2.18 3.82
C GLY A 30 10.93 3.54 4.40
N ALA A 31 9.64 3.71 4.66
CA ALA A 31 9.09 4.90 5.30
C ALA A 31 9.37 4.91 6.81
N ASP A 32 9.75 6.07 7.32
CA ASP A 32 9.78 6.43 8.73
C ASP A 32 8.37 6.83 9.17
N VAL A 33 7.74 5.97 9.98
CA VAL A 33 6.34 6.05 10.36
C VAL A 33 6.20 6.24 11.88
N PRO A 34 5.15 6.95 12.35
CA PRO A 34 4.97 7.24 13.78
C PRO A 34 4.45 6.03 14.59
N PHE A 35 4.24 4.89 13.95
CA PHE A 35 3.69 3.69 14.55
C PHE A 35 4.70 2.53 14.56
N ILE A 36 4.50 1.59 15.47
CA ILE A 36 5.26 0.33 15.53
C ILE A 36 4.34 -0.83 15.14
N THR A 37 4.76 -1.59 14.15
CA THR A 37 4.06 -2.81 13.71
C THR A 37 4.54 -4.03 14.48
N CYS A 38 3.61 -4.79 15.04
CA CYS A 38 3.87 -6.08 15.68
C CYS A 38 3.04 -7.16 14.97
N PHE A 39 3.71 -8.17 14.40
CA PHE A 39 3.04 -9.23 13.65
C PHE A 39 2.43 -10.25 14.60
N ALA A 40 1.18 -10.65 14.34
CA ALA A 40 0.46 -11.63 15.15
C ALA A 40 1.19 -12.97 15.25
N ALA A 41 1.82 -13.40 14.15
CA ALA A 41 2.56 -14.66 14.08
C ALA A 41 3.81 -14.70 14.97
N ASP A 42 4.32 -13.53 15.38
CA ASP A 42 5.51 -13.40 16.22
C ASP A 42 5.17 -13.03 17.68
N ALA A 43 3.87 -12.91 18.01
CA ALA A 43 3.35 -12.59 19.34
C ALA A 43 3.02 -13.88 20.15
N GLU A 44 2.67 -13.74 21.43
CA GLU A 44 2.12 -14.87 22.20
C GLU A 44 0.65 -15.07 21.80
N TYR A 45 0.27 -16.30 21.43
CA TYR A 45 -1.11 -16.62 21.08
C TYR A 45 -1.53 -18.03 21.52
N THR A 46 -2.84 -18.25 21.61
CA THR A 46 -3.44 -19.59 21.81
C THR A 46 -4.26 -20.07 20.61
N GLY A 47 -4.39 -19.23 19.58
CA GLY A 47 -5.03 -19.57 18.31
C GLY A 47 -4.13 -20.44 17.41
N THR A 48 -4.53 -20.58 16.15
CA THR A 48 -3.82 -21.39 15.16
C THR A 48 -2.96 -20.51 14.26
N LEU A 49 -1.66 -20.81 14.14
CA LEU A 49 -0.79 -20.18 13.15
C LEU A 49 -1.17 -20.65 11.74
N LEU A 50 -1.43 -19.70 10.86
CA LEU A 50 -1.57 -19.92 9.42
C LEU A 50 -0.29 -19.48 8.73
N GLN A 51 0.18 -20.26 7.75
CA GLN A 51 1.32 -19.91 6.91
C GLN A 51 1.14 -20.48 5.50
N SER A 52 1.15 -19.62 4.48
CA SER A 52 1.03 -20.08 3.09
C SER A 52 1.52 -19.02 2.11
N VAL A 53 2.03 -19.48 0.96
CA VAL A 53 2.28 -18.65 -0.24
C VAL A 53 1.35 -19.02 -1.39
N LYS A 54 0.42 -19.95 -1.16
CA LYS A 54 -0.52 -20.43 -2.16
C LYS A 54 -1.65 -19.40 -2.31
N ARG A 55 -1.83 -18.93 -3.55
CA ARG A 55 -2.91 -18.04 -3.92
C ARG A 55 -4.27 -18.62 -3.52
N GLY A 56 -5.13 -17.78 -2.94
CA GLY A 56 -6.44 -18.18 -2.43
C GLY A 56 -6.43 -18.58 -0.96
N ASP A 57 -5.27 -18.82 -0.35
CA ASP A 57 -5.17 -18.99 1.09
C ASP A 57 -5.09 -17.62 1.77
N ILE A 58 -5.82 -17.44 2.89
CA ILE A 58 -5.82 -16.17 3.65
C ILE A 58 -4.38 -15.77 4.02
N ALA A 59 -3.57 -16.70 4.54
CA ALA A 59 -2.20 -16.40 4.96
C ALA A 59 -1.29 -15.93 3.81
N ALA A 60 -1.61 -16.26 2.55
CA ALA A 60 -0.84 -15.73 1.43
C ALA A 60 -0.95 -14.21 1.35
N GLU A 61 -2.07 -13.60 1.75
CA GLU A 61 -2.25 -12.14 1.80
C GLU A 61 -1.91 -11.49 3.15
N ALA A 62 -1.28 -12.22 4.07
CA ALA A 62 -0.67 -11.63 5.25
C ALA A 62 0.70 -11.02 4.88
N VAL A 63 1.11 -9.92 5.54
CA VAL A 63 2.35 -9.19 5.20
C VAL A 63 3.59 -10.09 5.27
N THR A 64 3.64 -11.01 6.24
CA THR A 64 4.74 -11.95 6.42
C THR A 64 4.44 -13.36 5.93
N ARG A 65 3.35 -13.51 5.16
CA ARG A 65 2.78 -14.81 4.74
C ARG A 65 2.36 -15.70 5.91
N ARG A 66 2.25 -15.11 7.10
CA ARG A 66 1.87 -15.75 8.36
C ARG A 66 0.86 -14.86 9.09
N ALA A 67 -0.16 -15.48 9.68
CA ALA A 67 -1.18 -14.80 10.48
C ALA A 67 -1.71 -15.78 11.55
N VAL A 68 -2.40 -15.27 12.56
CA VAL A 68 -2.97 -16.12 13.62
C VAL A 68 -4.49 -16.11 13.54
N ARG A 69 -5.10 -17.30 13.51
CA ARG A 69 -6.54 -17.52 13.51
C ARG A 69 -7.06 -17.76 14.93
N LEU A 70 -8.04 -16.96 15.34
CA LEU A 70 -8.83 -17.11 16.56
C LEU A 70 -10.20 -17.67 16.16
N GLU A 71 -10.54 -18.84 16.66
CA GLU A 71 -11.78 -19.54 16.27
C GLU A 71 -12.62 -19.94 17.48
N ARG A 72 -11.97 -20.36 18.57
CA ARG A 72 -12.64 -20.74 19.81
C ARG A 72 -12.78 -19.54 20.72
N GLU A 73 -13.88 -19.49 21.46
CA GLU A 73 -13.98 -18.53 22.57
C GLU A 73 -12.80 -18.72 23.54
N GLY A 74 -12.16 -17.62 23.93
CA GLY A 74 -10.94 -17.62 24.72
C GLY A 74 -9.65 -17.57 23.92
N ASP A 75 -9.67 -17.88 22.61
CA ASP A 75 -8.48 -17.71 21.75
C ASP A 75 -8.03 -16.25 21.78
N ARG A 76 -6.72 -16.03 21.92
CA ARG A 76 -6.13 -14.70 22.07
C ARG A 76 -4.79 -14.55 21.38
N ILE A 77 -4.39 -13.29 21.19
CA ILE A 77 -3.05 -12.85 20.79
C ILE A 77 -2.66 -11.68 21.71
N SER A 78 -1.48 -11.74 22.31
CA SER A 78 -0.99 -10.73 23.24
C SER A 78 0.29 -10.08 22.72
N PHE A 79 0.24 -8.76 22.60
CA PHE A 79 1.31 -7.90 22.09
C PHE A 79 1.83 -7.04 23.22
N LYS A 80 3.15 -6.99 23.41
CA LYS A 80 3.77 -6.11 24.39
C LYS A 80 4.20 -4.81 23.71
N ALA A 81 3.61 -3.69 24.10
CA ALA A 81 3.94 -2.39 23.50
C ALA A 81 5.36 -1.95 23.88
N GLU A 82 6.18 -1.55 22.90
CA GLU A 82 7.54 -1.04 23.16
C GLU A 82 7.58 0.44 23.54
N LYS A 83 6.56 1.20 23.13
CA LYS A 83 6.41 2.63 23.36
C LYS A 83 5.01 2.93 23.90
N PRO A 84 4.80 4.11 24.52
CA PRO A 84 3.46 4.57 24.84
C PRO A 84 2.59 4.66 23.58
N PHE A 85 1.31 4.43 23.74
CA PHE A 85 0.33 4.50 22.64
C PHE A 85 -1.04 4.91 23.17
N ASN A 86 -1.84 5.52 22.31
CA ASN A 86 -3.26 5.80 22.60
C ASN A 86 -4.16 5.38 21.43
N SER A 87 -3.60 4.67 20.45
CA SER A 87 -4.34 4.14 19.31
C SER A 87 -3.76 2.81 18.85
N ILE A 88 -4.62 2.03 18.19
CA ILE A 88 -4.24 0.81 17.49
C ILE A 88 -4.84 0.78 16.09
N VAL A 89 -4.12 0.16 15.16
CA VAL A 89 -4.68 -0.32 13.87
C VAL A 89 -4.48 -1.82 13.80
N VAL A 90 -5.56 -2.57 13.64
CA VAL A 90 -5.53 -4.03 13.53
C VAL A 90 -5.84 -4.43 12.09
N ARG A 91 -4.91 -5.15 11.45
CA ARG A 91 -5.16 -5.75 10.14
C ARG A 91 -5.73 -7.14 10.33
N CYS A 92 -6.97 -7.35 9.91
CA CYS A 92 -7.71 -8.58 10.17
C CYS A 92 -8.59 -9.03 9.01
N CYS A 93 -8.89 -10.32 8.99
CA CYS A 93 -9.88 -10.96 8.13
C CYS A 93 -10.93 -11.63 9.01
N ILE A 94 -12.20 -11.32 8.76
CA ILE A 94 -13.37 -12.07 9.27
C ILE A 94 -14.11 -12.67 8.07
N PRO A 95 -14.97 -13.70 8.24
CA PRO A 95 -15.72 -14.31 7.14
C PRO A 95 -16.52 -13.30 6.32
N ASP A 96 -16.73 -13.59 5.04
CA ASP A 96 -17.81 -12.97 4.26
C ASP A 96 -19.17 -13.58 4.65
N ALA A 97 -20.25 -12.89 4.27
CA ALA A 97 -21.59 -13.47 4.28
C ALA A 97 -21.71 -14.58 3.21
N PRO A 98 -22.59 -15.58 3.38
CA PRO A 98 -22.71 -16.68 2.42
C PRO A 98 -23.02 -16.26 0.98
N GLN A 99 -23.70 -15.12 0.79
CA GLN A 99 -24.05 -14.54 -0.52
C GLN A 99 -23.15 -13.35 -0.91
N GLY A 100 -22.07 -13.11 -0.17
CA GLY A 100 -21.23 -11.91 -0.30
C GLY A 100 -21.83 -10.67 0.37
N GLY A 101 -21.09 -9.57 0.34
CA GLY A 101 -21.52 -8.27 0.87
C GLY A 101 -21.10 -7.99 2.31
N GLY A 102 -20.44 -8.93 2.97
CA GLY A 102 -19.83 -8.80 4.28
C GLY A 102 -20.78 -9.03 5.47
N ILE A 103 -20.17 -9.19 6.63
CA ILE A 103 -20.80 -9.19 7.95
C ILE A 103 -20.18 -8.09 8.80
N ASP A 104 -20.85 -7.76 9.90
CA ASP A 104 -20.29 -6.97 11.00
C ASP A 104 -19.95 -7.90 12.17
N ALA A 105 -18.89 -7.56 12.90
CA ALA A 105 -18.48 -8.27 14.10
C ALA A 105 -17.76 -7.33 15.07
N THR A 106 -17.45 -7.85 16.26
CA THR A 106 -16.54 -7.17 17.19
C THR A 106 -15.44 -8.11 17.65
N LEU A 107 -14.33 -7.54 18.10
CA LEU A 107 -13.27 -8.28 18.77
C LEU A 107 -12.89 -7.57 20.07
N SER A 108 -12.83 -8.31 21.16
CA SER A 108 -12.49 -7.72 22.46
C SER A 108 -11.01 -7.33 22.51
N VAL A 109 -10.76 -6.10 23.00
CA VAL A 109 -9.43 -5.55 23.24
C VAL A 109 -9.25 -5.39 24.73
N LEU A 110 -8.18 -5.99 25.26
CA LEU A 110 -7.80 -5.90 26.66
C LEU A 110 -6.43 -5.22 26.77
N ALA A 111 -6.22 -4.49 27.86
CA ALA A 111 -4.92 -3.94 28.25
C ALA A 111 -4.58 -4.44 29.66
N ASP A 112 -3.44 -5.10 29.80
CA ASP A 112 -2.97 -5.72 31.05
C ASP A 112 -4.05 -6.63 31.68
N GLY A 113 -4.72 -7.41 30.82
CA GLY A 113 -5.77 -8.36 31.21
C GLY A 113 -7.13 -7.74 31.55
N LYS A 114 -7.28 -6.41 31.49
CA LYS A 114 -8.54 -5.70 31.74
C LYS A 114 -9.21 -5.28 30.43
N PRO A 115 -10.55 -5.30 30.32
CA PRO A 115 -11.24 -4.75 29.16
C PRO A 115 -10.83 -3.30 28.90
N ALA A 116 -10.45 -2.99 27.66
CA ALA A 116 -10.07 -1.65 27.23
C ALA A 116 -11.04 -1.12 26.16
N ALA A 117 -11.44 -1.96 25.21
CA ALA A 117 -12.40 -1.60 24.17
C ALA A 117 -13.02 -2.84 23.49
N LYS A 118 -14.00 -2.58 22.62
CA LYS A 118 -14.48 -3.51 21.60
C LYS A 118 -14.10 -2.94 20.24
N LEU A 119 -13.32 -3.67 19.46
CA LEU A 119 -12.91 -3.27 18.12
C LEU A 119 -14.04 -3.59 17.14
N PRO A 120 -14.67 -2.59 16.49
CA PRO A 120 -15.66 -2.86 15.44
C PRO A 120 -14.96 -3.37 14.18
N LEU A 121 -15.47 -4.45 13.62
CA LEU A 121 -14.95 -5.11 12.42
C LEU A 121 -16.05 -5.31 11.40
N HIS A 122 -15.66 -5.37 10.12
CA HIS A 122 -16.56 -5.75 9.04
C HIS A 122 -15.80 -6.43 7.90
N SER A 123 -16.49 -7.20 7.06
CA SER A 123 -15.93 -7.76 5.81
C SER A 123 -16.45 -7.10 4.53
N ARG A 124 -17.24 -6.01 4.63
CA ARG A 124 -17.91 -5.34 3.49
C ARG A 124 -17.01 -4.87 2.33
N TYR A 125 -15.73 -4.60 2.59
CA TYR A 125 -14.76 -4.12 1.59
C TYR A 125 -13.62 -5.12 1.31
N THR A 126 -13.76 -6.33 1.83
CA THR A 126 -12.86 -7.48 1.63
C THR A 126 -13.57 -8.52 0.79
N TRP A 127 -12.95 -9.70 0.61
CA TRP A 127 -13.51 -10.83 -0.11
C TRP A 127 -13.91 -10.47 -1.54
N LEU A 128 -12.93 -10.56 -2.44
CA LEU A 128 -13.18 -10.62 -3.86
C LEU A 128 -13.00 -12.05 -4.35
N TYR A 129 -13.80 -12.41 -5.34
CA TYR A 129 -13.85 -13.75 -5.90
C TYR A 129 -13.51 -13.70 -7.38
N ALA A 130 -12.76 -14.69 -7.81
CA ALA A 130 -12.28 -14.81 -9.17
C ALA A 130 -12.54 -16.21 -9.68
N ASP A 131 -12.93 -16.33 -10.95
CA ASP A 131 -12.98 -17.59 -11.70
C ASP A 131 -11.67 -17.83 -12.50
N SER A 132 -10.77 -16.85 -12.47
CA SER A 132 -9.54 -16.80 -13.25
C SER A 132 -8.57 -15.77 -12.68
N ASP A 133 -7.38 -15.64 -13.29
CA ASP A 133 -6.31 -14.69 -12.96
C ASP A 133 -6.68 -13.19 -13.14
N GLY A 134 -7.96 -12.82 -13.16
CA GLY A 134 -8.38 -11.41 -13.32
C GLY A 134 -9.73 -11.06 -12.70
N GLY A 135 -10.47 -12.04 -12.16
CA GLY A 135 -11.78 -11.78 -11.56
C GLY A 135 -11.69 -10.98 -10.26
N LEU A 136 -12.57 -9.98 -10.13
CA LEU A 136 -12.72 -9.09 -8.96
C LEU A 136 -14.21 -8.96 -8.61
N LEU A 137 -14.91 -10.09 -8.52
CA LEU A 137 -16.35 -10.16 -8.27
C LEU A 137 -16.65 -10.22 -6.78
N GLU A 138 -17.86 -9.81 -6.39
CA GLU A 138 -18.33 -9.82 -4.98
C GLU A 138 -19.19 -11.04 -4.66
N ASP A 139 -19.34 -11.98 -5.61
CA ASP A 139 -20.18 -13.18 -5.49
C ASP A 139 -19.32 -14.42 -5.14
N PRO A 140 -19.48 -15.00 -3.92
CA PRO A 140 -18.76 -16.20 -3.51
C PRO A 140 -18.96 -17.41 -4.43
N ALA A 141 -20.09 -17.51 -5.13
CA ALA A 141 -20.35 -18.62 -6.05
C ALA A 141 -19.34 -18.68 -7.21
N VAL A 142 -18.70 -17.55 -7.54
CA VAL A 142 -17.65 -17.46 -8.57
C VAL A 142 -16.45 -18.32 -8.21
N ALA A 143 -16.05 -18.35 -6.94
CA ALA A 143 -14.89 -19.11 -6.50
C ALA A 143 -15.12 -20.63 -6.48
N GLN A 144 -16.36 -21.09 -6.60
CA GLN A 144 -16.70 -22.52 -6.68
C GLN A 144 -16.54 -23.10 -8.11
N LYS A 145 -16.32 -22.25 -9.11
CA LYS A 145 -16.06 -22.68 -10.50
C LYS A 145 -14.65 -23.29 -10.60
N PRO A 146 -14.37 -24.17 -11.60
CA PRO A 146 -13.02 -24.70 -11.82
C PRO A 146 -11.98 -23.59 -11.96
N GLY A 147 -10.92 -23.63 -11.14
CA GLY A 147 -9.88 -22.60 -11.12
C GLY A 147 -10.23 -21.34 -10.31
N GLY A 148 -11.41 -21.29 -9.72
CA GLY A 148 -11.87 -20.17 -8.90
C GLY A 148 -11.19 -20.10 -7.53
N PHE A 149 -11.11 -18.89 -6.98
CA PHE A 149 -10.54 -18.62 -5.66
C PHE A 149 -11.00 -17.26 -5.10
N ALA A 150 -10.87 -17.10 -3.79
CA ALA A 150 -11.07 -15.83 -3.09
C ALA A 150 -9.75 -15.06 -2.92
N ARG A 151 -9.83 -13.74 -2.72
CA ARG A 151 -8.71 -12.82 -2.49
C ARG A 151 -9.17 -11.56 -1.77
N ASN A 152 -8.25 -10.62 -1.53
CA ASN A 152 -8.51 -9.35 -0.82
C ASN A 152 -9.11 -9.63 0.57
N PHE A 153 -8.44 -10.48 1.35
CA PHE A 153 -8.99 -11.05 2.59
C PHE A 153 -8.98 -10.08 3.78
N PHE A 154 -8.02 -9.16 3.80
CA PHE A 154 -7.76 -8.31 4.96
C PHE A 154 -8.21 -6.87 4.75
N ASP A 155 -8.78 -6.28 5.80
CA ASP A 155 -8.96 -4.84 5.97
C ASP A 155 -8.21 -4.38 7.22
N GLU A 156 -8.19 -3.08 7.46
CA GLU A 156 -7.68 -2.49 8.69
C GLU A 156 -8.84 -1.86 9.48
N ALA A 157 -8.87 -2.13 10.79
CA ALA A 157 -9.75 -1.46 11.73
C ALA A 157 -8.91 -0.57 12.66
N ARG A 158 -9.30 0.70 12.78
CA ARG A 158 -8.59 1.71 13.56
C ARG A 158 -9.37 2.07 14.81
N LEU A 159 -8.67 2.26 15.92
CA LEU A 159 -9.28 2.62 17.20
C LEU A 159 -8.39 3.62 17.93
N LEU A 160 -8.95 4.80 18.24
CA LEU A 160 -8.40 5.70 19.24
C LEU A 160 -8.96 5.27 20.61
N LEU A 161 -8.08 5.05 21.57
CA LEU A 161 -8.42 4.61 22.92
C LEU A 161 -8.83 5.81 23.78
N ASP A 162 -9.52 5.54 24.89
CA ASP A 162 -10.01 6.55 25.84
C ASP A 162 -8.89 7.26 26.61
N ARG A 163 -7.69 6.68 26.61
CA ARG A 163 -6.50 7.21 27.28
C ARG A 163 -5.21 6.70 26.63
N GLU A 164 -4.10 7.27 27.07
CA GLU A 164 -2.76 6.76 26.78
C GLU A 164 -2.40 5.58 27.69
N PHE A 165 -1.75 4.58 27.09
CA PHE A 165 -1.17 3.43 27.76
C PHE A 165 0.36 3.52 27.70
N PRO A 166 1.07 3.22 28.81
CA PRO A 166 2.53 3.30 28.85
C PRO A 166 3.21 2.18 28.05
N ALA A 167 4.50 2.36 27.76
CA ALA A 167 5.33 1.28 27.27
C ALA A 167 5.32 0.08 28.23
N GLY A 168 5.35 -1.13 27.68
CA GLY A 168 5.28 -2.39 28.42
C GLY A 168 3.87 -2.92 28.66
N THR A 169 2.82 -2.12 28.43
CA THR A 169 1.43 -2.60 28.46
C THR A 169 1.26 -3.78 27.50
N VAL A 170 0.58 -4.83 27.98
CA VAL A 170 0.21 -5.99 27.17
C VAL A 170 -1.18 -5.76 26.60
N LEU A 171 -1.25 -5.49 25.29
CA LEU A 171 -2.50 -5.43 24.55
C LEU A 171 -2.89 -6.83 24.09
N THR A 172 -4.08 -7.30 24.45
CA THR A 172 -4.58 -8.60 24.03
C THR A 172 -5.81 -8.44 23.15
N LEU A 173 -5.76 -9.01 21.95
CA LEU A 173 -6.93 -9.26 21.11
C LEU A 173 -7.48 -10.64 21.48
N ARG A 174 -8.76 -10.73 21.84
CA ARG A 174 -9.38 -11.97 22.32
C ARG A 174 -10.76 -12.16 21.71
N LYS A 175 -11.03 -13.35 21.17
CA LYS A 175 -12.41 -13.78 20.87
C LYS A 175 -13.09 -14.12 22.19
N SER A 176 -13.92 -13.23 22.70
CA SER A 176 -14.68 -13.38 23.94
C SER A 176 -16.15 -13.68 23.64
N ALA A 177 -16.95 -13.95 24.68
CA ALA A 177 -18.40 -13.99 24.53
C ALA A 177 -18.92 -12.70 23.86
N GLY A 178 -19.78 -12.83 22.85
CA GLY A 178 -20.30 -11.75 22.02
C GLY A 178 -19.38 -11.28 20.88
N ASP A 179 -18.19 -11.88 20.72
CA ASP A 179 -17.37 -11.71 19.51
C ASP A 179 -17.75 -12.80 18.49
N ASP A 180 -18.91 -12.64 17.86
CA ASP A 180 -19.66 -13.75 17.24
C ASP A 180 -19.21 -14.18 15.83
N ALA A 181 -18.24 -13.52 15.19
CA ALA A 181 -17.75 -13.98 13.89
C ALA A 181 -17.16 -15.41 14.01
N PRO A 182 -17.45 -16.32 13.06
CA PRO A 182 -16.96 -17.69 13.09
C PRO A 182 -15.45 -17.81 13.30
N PHE A 183 -14.66 -16.89 12.75
CA PHE A 183 -13.23 -16.78 13.03
C PHE A 183 -12.74 -15.34 12.87
N TYR A 184 -11.55 -15.08 13.41
CA TYR A 184 -10.77 -13.86 13.18
C TYR A 184 -9.36 -14.27 12.78
N VAL A 185 -8.88 -13.85 11.62
CA VAL A 185 -7.46 -14.01 11.26
C VAL A 185 -6.78 -12.67 11.41
N ILE A 186 -5.82 -12.58 12.32
CA ILE A 186 -5.07 -11.35 12.62
C ILE A 186 -3.69 -11.45 11.98
N ASP A 187 -3.33 -10.45 11.18
CA ASP A 187 -1.99 -10.33 10.58
C ASP A 187 -1.05 -9.53 11.49
N LEU A 188 -1.49 -8.34 11.92
CA LEU A 188 -0.67 -7.41 12.69
C LEU A 188 -1.50 -6.43 13.52
N VAL A 189 -0.82 -5.76 14.46
CA VAL A 189 -1.27 -4.54 15.14
C VAL A 189 -0.21 -3.45 14.98
N ASP A 190 -0.63 -2.26 14.59
CA ASP A 190 0.18 -1.04 14.67
C ASP A 190 -0.18 -0.28 15.95
N PHE A 191 0.83 0.12 16.73
CA PHE A 191 0.70 0.98 17.92
C PHE A 191 1.19 2.38 17.60
N GLU A 192 0.37 3.41 17.85
CA GLU A 192 0.73 4.82 17.61
C GLU A 192 0.31 5.70 18.79
N LEU A 193 1.20 6.63 19.16
CA LEU A 193 0.87 7.73 20.06
C LEU A 193 0.41 8.93 19.23
N VAL A 194 -0.90 9.06 19.10
CA VAL A 194 -1.57 10.09 18.32
C VAL A 194 -1.56 11.41 19.09
N PRO A 195 -1.06 12.51 18.51
CA PRO A 195 -1.09 13.82 19.16
C PRO A 195 -2.54 14.36 19.26
N PRO A 196 -2.79 15.35 20.12
CA PRO A 196 -4.04 16.10 20.10
C PRO A 196 -4.36 16.69 18.71
N PRO A 197 -5.64 16.98 18.40
CA PRO A 197 -6.02 17.62 17.15
C PRO A 197 -5.27 18.94 16.96
N LEU A 198 -4.77 19.20 15.74
CA LEU A 198 -4.16 20.48 15.40
C LEU A 198 -5.23 21.59 15.48
N PRO A 199 -4.92 22.79 16.00
CA PRO A 199 -5.88 23.89 16.06
C PRO A 199 -6.07 24.54 14.69
N CYS A 200 -7.19 25.26 14.51
CA CYS A 200 -7.41 26.10 13.33
C CYS A 200 -6.31 27.18 13.24
N PRO A 201 -5.55 27.26 12.13
CA PRO A 201 -4.57 28.34 11.96
C PRO A 201 -5.24 29.73 11.95
N PRO A 202 -4.60 30.78 12.49
CA PRO A 202 -5.15 32.14 12.44
C PRO A 202 -5.44 32.67 11.02
N ASP A 203 -4.74 32.15 10.01
CA ASP A 203 -4.88 32.49 8.60
C ASP A 203 -5.78 31.52 7.81
N ALA A 204 -6.65 30.77 8.50
CA ALA A 204 -7.56 29.81 7.89
C ALA A 204 -9.03 30.18 8.07
N LEU A 205 -9.86 29.64 7.17
CA LEU A 205 -11.32 29.68 7.23
C LEU A 205 -11.81 28.27 7.59
N PRO A 206 -12.45 28.07 8.76
CA PRO A 206 -12.99 26.76 9.13
C PRO A 206 -14.24 26.44 8.30
N VAL A 207 -14.36 25.23 7.78
CA VAL A 207 -15.51 24.82 6.95
C VAL A 207 -16.86 24.90 7.67
N THR A 208 -16.85 24.89 9.01
CA THR A 208 -18.05 25.04 9.85
C THR A 208 -18.68 26.43 9.75
N GLU A 209 -17.90 27.48 9.46
CA GLU A 209 -18.44 28.83 9.19
C GLU A 209 -19.18 28.91 7.84
N PHE A 210 -19.06 27.87 7.01
CA PHE A 210 -19.67 27.77 5.70
C PHE A 210 -20.84 26.77 5.65
N GLY A 211 -21.22 26.21 6.80
CA GLY A 211 -22.37 25.32 6.96
C GLY A 211 -22.04 23.82 7.00
N ALA A 212 -20.76 23.45 7.01
CA ALA A 212 -20.38 22.05 7.18
C ALA A 212 -20.53 21.63 8.64
N THR A 213 -21.08 20.45 8.91
CA THR A 213 -21.30 19.95 10.27
C THR A 213 -20.69 18.57 10.42
N ALA A 214 -19.76 18.44 11.36
CA ALA A 214 -19.14 17.15 11.64
C ALA A 214 -20.15 16.15 12.21
N ASP A 215 -19.97 14.89 11.86
CA ASP A 215 -20.58 13.71 12.48
C ASP A 215 -22.13 13.65 12.41
N ASP A 216 -22.76 14.41 11.50
CA ASP A 216 -24.22 14.44 11.33
C ASP A 216 -24.74 13.55 10.17
N GLY A 217 -23.83 13.05 9.32
CA GLY A 217 -24.12 12.20 8.17
C GLY A 217 -24.73 12.93 6.96
N ALA A 218 -24.95 14.24 7.04
CA ALA A 218 -25.44 15.08 5.95
C ALA A 218 -24.30 15.44 4.98
N ASP A 219 -24.61 15.64 3.70
CA ASP A 219 -23.59 15.97 2.69
C ASP A 219 -23.09 17.42 2.84
N ASP A 220 -21.81 17.58 3.18
CA ASP A 220 -21.14 18.85 3.37
C ASP A 220 -20.54 19.43 2.08
N THR A 221 -20.66 18.74 0.93
CA THR A 221 -19.97 19.11 -0.32
C THR A 221 -20.17 20.58 -0.70
N ALA A 222 -21.39 21.11 -0.55
CA ALA A 222 -21.69 22.50 -0.87
C ALA A 222 -20.96 23.49 0.06
N ALA A 223 -20.95 23.22 1.37
CA ALA A 223 -20.26 24.02 2.37
C ALA A 223 -18.73 23.99 2.18
N LEU A 224 -18.17 22.80 1.92
CA LEU A 224 -16.76 22.60 1.61
C LEU A 224 -16.34 23.43 0.38
N ARG A 225 -17.09 23.35 -0.71
CA ARG A 225 -16.83 24.13 -1.94
C ARG A 225 -16.93 25.63 -1.70
N LYS A 226 -17.91 26.08 -0.92
CA LYS A 226 -18.08 27.49 -0.56
C LYS A 226 -16.87 28.02 0.22
N CYS A 227 -16.36 27.24 1.18
CA CYS A 227 -15.16 27.59 1.94
C CYS A 227 -13.92 27.64 1.03
N VAL A 228 -13.74 26.65 0.14
CA VAL A 228 -12.63 26.63 -0.85
C VAL A 228 -12.64 27.87 -1.74
N ALA A 229 -13.81 28.25 -2.26
CA ALA A 229 -13.95 29.43 -3.11
C ALA A 229 -13.61 30.73 -2.37
N GLU A 230 -14.08 30.88 -1.12
CA GLU A 230 -13.80 32.07 -0.32
C GLU A 230 -12.33 32.14 0.14
N ALA A 231 -11.75 31.00 0.53
CA ALA A 231 -10.34 30.90 0.88
C ALA A 231 -9.45 31.32 -0.29
N LYS A 232 -9.75 30.88 -1.52
CA LYS A 232 -9.06 31.32 -2.74
C LYS A 232 -9.13 32.83 -2.92
N LYS A 233 -10.33 33.42 -2.76
CA LYS A 233 -10.56 34.86 -2.91
C LYS A 233 -9.78 35.69 -1.89
N GLN A 234 -9.67 35.21 -0.66
CA GLN A 234 -8.97 35.91 0.43
C GLN A 234 -7.47 35.58 0.51
N GLY A 235 -6.97 34.60 -0.25
CA GLY A 235 -5.61 34.08 -0.09
C GLY A 235 -5.40 33.38 1.26
N LYS A 236 -6.47 32.84 1.85
CA LYS A 236 -6.44 32.13 3.14
C LYS A 236 -6.43 30.61 2.94
N LYS A 237 -6.19 29.88 4.03
CA LYS A 237 -6.30 28.41 4.06
C LYS A 237 -7.74 27.98 4.30
N VAL A 238 -8.08 26.78 3.85
CA VAL A 238 -9.28 26.04 4.28
C VAL A 238 -8.87 25.17 5.45
N TYR A 239 -9.64 25.21 6.53
CA TYR A 239 -9.44 24.34 7.69
C TYR A 239 -10.63 23.40 7.89
N ILE A 240 -10.36 22.09 7.91
CA ILE A 240 -11.33 21.04 8.22
C ILE A 240 -11.07 20.63 9.68
N PRO A 241 -11.95 20.96 10.64
CA PRO A 241 -11.71 20.65 12.05
C PRO A 241 -11.84 19.15 12.31
N ARG A 242 -11.69 18.76 13.59
CA ARG A 242 -11.99 17.41 14.05
C ARG A 242 -13.43 17.02 13.68
N GLY A 243 -13.60 15.80 13.23
CA GLY A 243 -14.89 15.19 12.91
C GLY A 243 -14.87 14.44 11.59
N VAL A 244 -15.97 13.76 11.30
CA VAL A 244 -16.27 13.14 10.02
C VAL A 244 -17.19 14.04 9.22
N PHE A 245 -16.75 14.47 8.04
CA PHE A 245 -17.52 15.28 7.11
C PHE A 245 -17.84 14.44 5.88
N ARG A 246 -19.10 14.46 5.43
CA ARG A 246 -19.50 13.72 4.24
C ARG A 246 -19.29 14.59 3.01
N GLN A 247 -18.65 14.01 2.00
CA GLN A 247 -18.32 14.64 0.75
C GLN A 247 -18.71 13.71 -0.40
N ASP A 248 -19.86 13.98 -1.02
CA ASP A 248 -20.35 13.25 -2.18
C ASP A 248 -20.02 13.93 -3.53
N GLY A 249 -19.17 14.97 -3.53
CA GLY A 249 -18.61 15.56 -4.74
C GLY A 249 -17.17 16.04 -4.59
N ILE A 250 -16.36 15.82 -5.63
CA ILE A 250 -14.94 16.23 -5.69
C ILE A 250 -14.76 17.74 -5.40
N LEU A 251 -13.70 18.09 -4.66
CA LEU A 251 -13.28 19.48 -4.43
C LEU A 251 -12.18 19.87 -5.42
N GLU A 252 -12.43 20.86 -6.27
CA GLU A 252 -11.43 21.37 -7.20
C GLU A 252 -10.53 22.40 -6.52
N LEU A 253 -9.22 22.21 -6.64
CA LEU A 253 -8.21 23.06 -6.02
C LEU A 253 -7.35 23.74 -7.08
N ASP A 254 -7.21 25.06 -6.94
CA ASP A 254 -6.29 25.91 -7.69
C ASP A 254 -5.99 27.15 -6.85
N ASN A 255 -4.72 27.35 -6.51
CA ASN A 255 -4.22 28.38 -5.61
C ASN A 255 -4.90 28.36 -4.23
N VAL A 256 -5.05 27.16 -3.66
CA VAL A 256 -5.70 26.91 -2.36
C VAL A 256 -4.84 25.98 -1.51
N THR A 257 -4.78 26.27 -0.22
CA THR A 257 -4.23 25.38 0.81
C THR A 257 -5.37 24.83 1.66
N VAL A 258 -5.43 23.51 1.82
CA VAL A 258 -6.37 22.79 2.69
C VAL A 258 -5.57 22.10 3.80
N CYS A 259 -5.99 22.28 5.05
CA CYS A 259 -5.40 21.61 6.21
C CYS A 259 -6.50 21.03 7.10
N GLY A 260 -6.25 19.85 7.66
CA GLY A 260 -7.11 19.24 8.68
C GLY A 260 -6.50 19.31 10.07
N ALA A 261 -7.20 18.73 11.04
CA ALA A 261 -6.76 18.61 12.42
C ALA A 261 -5.83 17.40 12.67
N GLY A 262 -5.45 16.66 11.64
CA GLY A 262 -4.64 15.43 11.68
C GLY A 262 -5.36 14.22 11.09
N MET A 263 -4.59 13.23 10.60
CA MET A 263 -5.12 12.00 9.97
C MET A 263 -6.06 11.18 10.88
N TRP A 264 -5.91 11.29 12.20
CA TRP A 264 -6.79 10.64 13.17
C TRP A 264 -8.04 11.46 13.53
N HIS A 265 -8.06 12.75 13.20
CA HIS A 265 -9.03 13.70 13.73
C HIS A 265 -9.99 14.26 12.67
N SER A 266 -9.52 14.52 11.46
CA SER A 266 -10.34 15.07 10.36
C SER A 266 -10.53 14.04 9.27
N THR A 267 -11.77 13.63 9.03
CA THR A 267 -12.11 12.64 7.99
C THR A 267 -13.05 13.25 6.96
N LEU A 268 -12.70 13.13 5.68
CA LEU A 268 -13.62 13.25 4.55
C LEU A 268 -14.05 11.85 4.14
N MET A 269 -15.36 11.62 4.03
CA MET A 269 -15.90 10.33 3.60
C MET A 269 -17.08 10.44 2.65
N THR A 270 -17.46 9.34 2.03
CA THR A 270 -18.71 9.23 1.26
C THR A 270 -19.37 7.89 1.52
N HIS A 271 -20.70 7.84 1.41
CA HIS A 271 -21.50 6.62 1.45
C HIS A 271 -22.07 6.23 0.08
N VAL A 272 -21.68 6.95 -0.97
CA VAL A 272 -22.17 6.71 -2.32
C VAL A 272 -21.01 6.52 -3.27
N LEU A 273 -21.13 5.54 -4.17
CA LEU A 273 -20.24 5.41 -5.32
C LEU A 273 -20.55 6.50 -6.34
N PRO A 274 -19.55 6.96 -7.12
CA PRO A 274 -19.79 7.88 -8.20
C PRO A 274 -20.66 7.18 -9.26
N SER A 275 -21.53 7.94 -9.92
CA SER A 275 -22.39 7.41 -10.99
C SER A 275 -21.55 6.80 -12.11
N ASP A 276 -21.95 5.64 -12.66
CA ASP A 276 -21.34 5.01 -13.84
C ASP A 276 -21.18 5.94 -15.06
N LYS A 277 -22.05 6.95 -15.16
CA LYS A 277 -22.03 7.99 -16.21
C LYS A 277 -21.47 9.35 -15.73
N GLY A 278 -20.96 9.39 -14.51
CA GLY A 278 -20.41 10.58 -13.86
C GLY A 278 -19.03 10.98 -14.41
N PRO A 279 -18.50 12.13 -13.96
CA PRO A 279 -17.19 12.60 -14.39
C PRO A 279 -16.10 11.62 -13.98
N TRP A 280 -15.06 11.51 -14.82
CA TRP A 280 -13.92 10.63 -14.58
C TRP A 280 -13.22 10.89 -13.24
N ASN A 281 -13.32 12.10 -12.70
CA ASN A 281 -12.69 12.52 -11.43
C ASN A 281 -13.22 11.76 -10.20
N GLY A 282 -14.40 11.14 -10.28
CA GLY A 282 -15.07 10.55 -9.13
C GLY A 282 -15.80 11.59 -8.28
N ASN A 283 -16.08 11.24 -7.03
CA ASN A 283 -16.99 11.99 -6.15
C ASN A 283 -16.44 12.27 -4.73
N LEU A 284 -15.16 12.01 -4.45
CA LEU A 284 -14.57 12.14 -3.12
C LEU A 284 -13.18 12.77 -3.22
N GLY A 285 -12.76 13.50 -2.19
CA GLY A 285 -11.42 14.05 -2.07
C GLY A 285 -11.17 15.25 -2.99
N PHE A 286 -10.02 15.29 -3.65
CA PHE A 286 -9.51 16.51 -4.28
C PHE A 286 -9.15 16.33 -5.75
N ARG A 287 -9.49 17.32 -6.58
CA ARG A 287 -8.97 17.46 -7.93
C ARG A 287 -7.94 18.59 -7.98
N LEU A 288 -6.72 18.25 -8.38
CA LEU A 288 -5.71 19.23 -8.78
C LEU A 288 -6.14 19.83 -10.11
N ALA A 289 -6.52 21.10 -10.11
CA ALA A 289 -7.10 21.77 -11.28
C ALA A 289 -6.25 22.93 -11.81
N GLY A 290 -5.17 23.28 -11.10
CA GLY A 290 -4.32 24.40 -11.45
C GLY A 290 -2.99 24.35 -10.71
N ARG A 291 -2.62 25.43 -10.01
CA ARG A 291 -1.28 25.57 -9.43
C ARG A 291 -1.29 25.88 -7.93
N ASN A 292 -0.13 25.78 -7.30
CA ASN A 292 0.10 26.21 -5.91
C ASN A 292 -0.86 25.54 -4.90
N ILE A 293 -1.07 24.23 -5.04
CA ILE A 293 -2.04 23.47 -4.26
C ILE A 293 -1.35 22.82 -3.07
N ARG A 294 -1.91 22.96 -1.87
CA ARG A 294 -1.42 22.24 -0.68
C ARG A 294 -2.58 21.53 0.00
N VAL A 295 -2.42 20.26 0.34
CA VAL A 295 -3.41 19.48 1.10
C VAL A 295 -2.69 18.71 2.21
N SER A 296 -3.14 18.86 3.45
CA SER A 296 -2.46 18.26 4.59
C SER A 296 -3.34 17.84 5.76
N ASP A 297 -2.86 16.85 6.52
CA ASP A 297 -3.32 16.52 7.87
C ASP A 297 -4.79 16.05 7.93
N LEU A 298 -5.20 15.17 7.03
CA LEU A 298 -6.54 14.59 7.07
C LEU A 298 -6.59 13.14 6.55
N HIS A 299 -7.72 12.52 6.82
CA HIS A 299 -8.11 11.22 6.33
C HIS A 299 -9.17 11.34 5.23
N VAL A 300 -9.05 10.53 4.19
CA VAL A 300 -10.01 10.42 3.09
C VAL A 300 -10.38 8.95 2.93
N ILE A 301 -11.63 8.60 3.22
CA ILE A 301 -12.13 7.22 3.16
C ILE A 301 -13.24 7.07 2.13
N GLY A 302 -13.01 6.17 1.18
CA GLY A 302 -13.96 5.82 0.13
C GLY A 302 -14.96 4.74 0.53
N PHE A 303 -15.84 4.43 -0.41
CA PHE A 303 -16.90 3.42 -0.31
C PHE A 303 -16.69 2.28 -1.32
N SER A 304 -15.49 2.16 -1.90
CA SER A 304 -15.21 1.22 -2.98
C SER A 304 -15.03 -0.20 -2.44
N ARG A 305 -15.90 -1.12 -2.84
CA ARG A 305 -15.82 -2.56 -2.51
C ARG A 305 -15.03 -3.38 -3.54
N ARG A 306 -14.98 -2.92 -4.79
CA ARG A 306 -14.21 -3.52 -5.89
C ARG A 306 -13.74 -2.46 -6.87
N ARG A 307 -12.90 -2.84 -7.83
CA ARG A 307 -12.55 -1.99 -8.97
C ARG A 307 -13.80 -1.78 -9.84
N GLY A 308 -14.15 -0.53 -10.09
CA GLY A 308 -15.36 -0.14 -10.85
C GLY A 308 -15.17 1.19 -11.61
N LYS A 309 -16.08 1.52 -12.53
CA LYS A 309 -16.03 2.74 -13.35
C LYS A 309 -17.28 3.60 -13.15
N PRO A 310 -17.16 4.93 -12.99
CA PRO A 310 -15.91 5.65 -12.69
C PRO A 310 -15.42 5.23 -11.30
N SER A 311 -14.10 5.27 -11.10
CA SER A 311 -13.51 4.87 -9.83
C SER A 311 -13.52 6.04 -8.85
N GLN A 312 -13.76 5.77 -7.57
CA GLN A 312 -13.43 6.74 -6.52
C GLN A 312 -11.92 6.94 -6.47
N ARG A 313 -11.49 8.19 -6.33
CA ARG A 313 -10.09 8.57 -6.23
C ARG A 313 -9.97 9.54 -5.08
N GLY A 314 -9.01 9.35 -4.18
CA GLY A 314 -8.76 10.32 -3.11
C GLY A 314 -8.19 11.63 -3.64
N VAL A 315 -7.26 11.55 -4.60
CA VAL A 315 -6.76 12.72 -5.34
C VAL A 315 -6.63 12.42 -6.83
N VAL A 316 -7.01 13.38 -7.66
CA VAL A 316 -6.98 13.26 -9.13
C VAL A 316 -6.57 14.57 -9.81
N GLY A 317 -6.25 14.52 -11.10
CA GLY A 317 -6.16 15.71 -11.95
C GLY A 317 -4.75 16.09 -12.37
N SER A 318 -4.56 17.37 -12.67
CA SER A 318 -3.33 17.94 -13.23
C SER A 318 -2.96 19.19 -12.44
N GLY A 319 -1.89 19.09 -11.65
CA GLY A 319 -1.41 20.15 -10.77
C GLY A 319 -0.01 20.63 -11.14
N GLU A 320 0.25 21.91 -10.89
CA GLU A 320 1.58 22.53 -10.95
C GLU A 320 1.97 23.08 -9.56
N ASN A 321 3.20 22.84 -9.10
CA ASN A 321 3.67 23.30 -7.78
C ASN A 321 2.70 22.88 -6.65
N PHE A 322 2.59 21.57 -6.43
CA PHE A 322 1.65 21.01 -5.45
C PHE A 322 2.34 20.21 -4.35
N GLU A 323 1.76 20.23 -3.15
CA GLU A 323 2.19 19.41 -2.02
C GLU A 323 0.99 18.68 -1.39
N LEU A 324 1.12 17.35 -1.27
CA LEU A 324 0.16 16.50 -0.55
C LEU A 324 0.92 15.83 0.61
N ARG A 325 0.58 16.19 1.84
CA ARG A 325 1.33 15.76 3.01
C ARG A 325 0.43 15.16 4.09
N ASN A 326 0.89 14.11 4.78
CA ASN A 326 0.16 13.56 5.94
C ASN A 326 -1.30 13.23 5.61
N LEU A 327 -1.53 12.59 4.45
CA LEU A 327 -2.85 12.12 4.06
C LEU A 327 -2.97 10.63 4.34
N TRP A 328 -4.04 10.21 4.99
CA TRP A 328 -4.42 8.80 5.05
C TRP A 328 -5.55 8.60 4.05
N ILE A 329 -5.32 7.85 2.97
CA ILE A 329 -6.32 7.59 1.94
C ILE A 329 -6.64 6.09 1.91
N GLU A 330 -7.90 5.75 2.15
CA GLU A 330 -8.32 4.36 2.23
C GLU A 330 -9.62 4.06 1.48
N ARG A 331 -9.77 2.79 1.09
CA ARG A 331 -11.00 2.22 0.47
C ARG A 331 -11.53 3.02 -0.73
N CYS A 332 -10.64 3.69 -1.44
CA CYS A 332 -10.95 4.31 -2.73
C CYS A 332 -10.75 3.28 -3.84
N GLY A 333 -11.23 3.59 -5.04
CA GLY A 333 -10.85 2.85 -6.24
C GLY A 333 -9.34 2.96 -6.46
N VAL A 334 -8.78 4.17 -6.36
CA VAL A 334 -7.35 4.47 -6.34
C VAL A 334 -7.09 5.50 -5.24
N GLY A 335 -5.95 5.43 -4.56
CA GLY A 335 -5.58 6.49 -3.61
C GLY A 335 -5.35 7.84 -4.31
N ILE A 336 -4.31 7.92 -5.15
CA ILE A 336 -3.98 9.09 -5.97
C ILE A 336 -3.81 8.66 -7.42
N TRP A 337 -4.47 9.34 -8.36
CA TRP A 337 -4.26 9.18 -9.80
C TRP A 337 -4.09 10.55 -10.45
N ILE A 338 -2.85 10.98 -10.67
CA ILE A 338 -2.54 12.29 -11.22
C ILE A 338 -1.85 12.14 -12.57
N GLY A 339 -2.02 13.13 -13.45
CA GLY A 339 -1.36 13.12 -14.76
C GLY A 339 -1.14 14.52 -15.29
N ASN A 340 -0.14 14.67 -16.17
CA ASN A 340 0.29 15.97 -16.70
C ASN A 340 0.69 16.96 -15.60
N CYS A 341 1.22 16.46 -14.49
CA CYS A 341 1.60 17.29 -13.36
C CYS A 341 3.01 17.87 -13.50
N ARG A 342 3.31 18.95 -12.78
CA ARG A 342 4.64 19.59 -12.70
C ARG A 342 4.97 19.93 -11.25
N ASP A 343 6.20 19.68 -10.83
CA ASP A 343 6.72 20.18 -9.55
C ASP A 343 5.86 19.75 -8.35
N GLY A 344 5.78 18.44 -8.15
CA GLY A 344 4.92 17.81 -7.15
C GLY A 344 5.68 17.18 -5.99
N VAL A 345 5.16 17.30 -4.78
CA VAL A 345 5.64 16.56 -3.61
C VAL A 345 4.48 15.82 -2.94
N ILE A 346 4.61 14.51 -2.77
CA ILE A 346 3.69 13.67 -2.01
C ILE A 346 4.51 13.05 -0.88
N ARG A 347 4.20 13.37 0.37
CA ARG A 347 5.05 12.97 1.50
C ARG A 347 4.27 12.54 2.74
N ASN A 348 4.77 11.54 3.47
CA ASN A 348 4.21 11.09 4.76
C ASN A 348 2.75 10.60 4.67
N CYS A 349 2.33 10.12 3.51
CA CYS A 349 0.96 9.64 3.30
C CYS A 349 0.81 8.14 3.58
N ARG A 350 -0.40 7.71 3.96
CA ARG A 350 -0.81 6.32 4.16
C ARG A 350 -1.82 5.92 3.07
N PHE A 351 -1.59 4.82 2.37
CA PHE A 351 -2.50 4.29 1.34
C PHE A 351 -2.97 2.89 1.72
N ARG A 352 -4.22 2.76 2.16
CA ARG A 352 -4.74 1.53 2.77
C ARG A 352 -5.91 0.96 1.99
N ASN A 353 -5.86 -0.32 1.67
CA ASN A 353 -7.02 -1.10 1.22
C ASN A 353 -7.78 -0.50 0.02
N ASN A 354 -7.09 0.26 -0.84
CA ASN A 354 -7.64 0.77 -2.09
C ASN A 354 -7.83 -0.39 -3.08
N LYS A 355 -8.80 -0.29 -3.97
CA LYS A 355 -9.18 -1.38 -4.88
C LYS A 355 -8.34 -1.47 -6.16
N ALA A 356 -7.43 -0.53 -6.34
CA ALA A 356 -6.38 -0.52 -7.33
C ALA A 356 -5.15 0.17 -6.72
N ASP A 357 -4.47 1.05 -7.45
CA ASP A 357 -3.20 1.62 -7.07
C ASP A 357 -3.29 2.45 -5.78
N GLY A 358 -2.19 2.49 -5.02
CA GLY A 358 -2.02 3.47 -3.94
C GLY A 358 -1.79 4.87 -4.52
N ILE A 359 -0.76 5.00 -5.35
CA ILE A 359 -0.47 6.19 -6.15
C ILE A 359 -0.15 5.78 -7.59
N ASN A 360 -0.71 6.48 -8.56
CA ASN A 360 -0.31 6.41 -9.97
C ASN A 360 0.00 7.82 -10.50
N VAL A 361 1.27 8.06 -10.86
CA VAL A 361 1.73 9.26 -11.58
C VAL A 361 1.77 8.96 -13.06
N ASN A 362 0.85 9.56 -13.81
CA ASN A 362 0.49 9.11 -15.15
C ASN A 362 0.85 10.14 -16.24
N ASN A 363 0.80 9.68 -17.48
CA ASN A 363 0.94 10.47 -18.70
C ASN A 363 2.26 11.26 -18.78
N ASN A 364 2.19 12.58 -18.94
CA ASN A 364 3.32 13.48 -19.16
C ASN A 364 3.60 14.31 -17.90
N SER A 365 3.84 13.66 -16.77
CA SER A 365 4.13 14.32 -15.48
C SER A 365 5.63 14.48 -15.25
N HIS A 366 6.06 15.59 -14.65
CA HIS A 366 7.49 15.89 -14.47
C HIS A 366 7.81 16.38 -13.07
N ARG A 367 8.98 15.99 -12.56
CA ARG A 367 9.54 16.45 -11.27
C ARG A 367 8.55 16.21 -10.13
N VAL A 368 8.17 14.94 -9.94
CA VAL A 368 7.28 14.52 -8.85
C VAL A 368 8.05 13.63 -7.88
N LEU A 369 8.12 14.07 -6.62
CA LEU A 369 8.71 13.31 -5.52
C LEU A 369 7.61 12.64 -4.71
N ILE A 370 7.71 11.32 -4.56
CA ILE A 370 6.90 10.51 -3.66
C ILE A 370 7.82 9.97 -2.58
N GLU A 371 7.67 10.46 -1.36
CA GLU A 371 8.62 10.20 -0.28
C GLU A 371 7.99 9.85 1.05
N ASN A 372 8.58 8.90 1.76
CA ASN A 372 8.15 8.56 3.13
C ASN A 372 6.66 8.17 3.22
N CYS A 373 6.11 7.57 2.17
CA CYS A 373 4.74 7.07 2.14
C CYS A 373 4.66 5.59 2.52
N HIS A 374 3.58 5.20 3.20
CA HIS A 374 3.32 3.83 3.61
C HIS A 374 2.04 3.30 2.95
N ALA A 375 2.18 2.28 2.11
CA ALA A 375 1.09 1.63 1.41
C ALA A 375 0.91 0.19 1.93
N ARG A 376 -0.31 -0.20 2.31
CA ARG A 376 -0.64 -1.57 2.73
C ARG A 376 -1.98 -2.04 2.16
N GLY A 377 -2.02 -3.26 1.63
CA GLY A 377 -3.28 -3.89 1.21
C GLY A 377 -3.93 -3.31 -0.05
N ASN A 378 -3.18 -2.62 -0.93
CA ASN A 378 -3.74 -2.05 -2.16
C ASN A 378 -3.98 -3.12 -3.25
N GLY A 379 -4.94 -2.85 -4.12
CA GLY A 379 -5.49 -3.76 -5.13
C GLY A 379 -4.95 -3.61 -6.54
N ASP A 380 -3.79 -2.98 -6.68
CA ASP A 380 -2.93 -2.93 -7.85
C ASP A 380 -1.56 -2.39 -7.36
N ASP A 381 -0.74 -1.82 -8.26
CA ASP A 381 0.54 -1.20 -7.91
C ASP A 381 0.44 -0.25 -6.69
N SER A 382 1.18 -0.52 -5.60
CA SER A 382 1.13 0.39 -4.43
C SER A 382 1.67 1.77 -4.78
N PHE A 383 2.73 1.81 -5.60
CA PHE A 383 3.31 3.03 -6.15
C PHE A 383 3.61 2.82 -7.63
N ALA A 384 3.10 3.68 -8.50
CA ALA A 384 3.30 3.57 -9.93
C ALA A 384 3.68 4.91 -10.58
N ALA A 385 4.64 4.85 -11.51
CA ALA A 385 4.82 5.85 -12.54
C ALA A 385 4.49 5.22 -13.89
N PHE A 386 3.46 5.73 -14.57
CA PHE A 386 3.02 5.20 -15.84
C PHE A 386 3.04 6.28 -16.93
N SER A 387 4.09 6.26 -17.75
CA SER A 387 4.27 7.09 -18.95
C SER A 387 3.37 6.57 -20.07
N ASN A 388 2.06 6.72 -19.86
CA ASN A 388 1.03 6.22 -20.74
C ASN A 388 0.98 7.03 -22.04
N THR A 389 0.80 6.34 -23.17
CA THR A 389 0.66 6.96 -24.51
C THR A 389 -0.78 7.41 -24.79
N ASP A 390 -1.70 7.14 -23.86
CA ASP A 390 -3.15 7.30 -23.99
C ASP A 390 -3.74 6.70 -25.27
N LYS A 391 -2.97 5.81 -25.93
CA LYS A 391 -3.32 5.15 -27.20
C LYS A 391 -3.91 6.10 -28.25
N GLY A 392 -3.41 7.33 -28.32
CA GLY A 392 -3.90 8.35 -29.26
C GLY A 392 -5.07 9.22 -28.74
N GLY A 393 -5.38 9.18 -27.44
CA GLY A 393 -6.39 10.01 -26.78
C GLY A 393 -6.04 11.50 -26.62
N GLY A 394 -4.95 11.97 -27.24
CA GLY A 394 -4.58 13.39 -27.32
C GLY A 394 -3.58 13.88 -26.26
N LEU A 395 -3.22 13.07 -25.26
CA LEU A 395 -2.12 13.40 -24.35
C LEU A 395 -0.80 12.89 -24.93
N VAL A 396 0.16 13.79 -25.09
CA VAL A 396 1.46 13.52 -25.70
C VAL A 396 2.56 13.83 -24.68
N GLY A 397 3.54 12.93 -24.59
CA GLY A 397 4.73 13.09 -23.76
C GLY A 397 4.87 12.01 -22.69
N SER A 398 6.08 11.88 -22.19
CA SER A 398 6.52 10.84 -21.26
C SER A 398 6.71 11.44 -19.88
N ASN A 399 6.54 10.66 -18.81
CA ASN A 399 6.92 11.16 -17.50
C ASN A 399 8.43 11.44 -17.47
N SER A 400 8.87 12.46 -16.72
CA SER A 400 10.28 12.61 -16.37
C SER A 400 10.54 12.95 -14.92
N ASP A 401 11.69 12.55 -14.39
CA ASP A 401 12.15 12.95 -13.05
C ASP A 401 11.13 12.58 -11.96
N ILE A 402 10.61 11.35 -12.02
CA ILE A 402 9.69 10.80 -11.02
C ILE A 402 10.50 9.95 -10.05
N LEU A 403 10.46 10.32 -8.77
CA LEU A 403 11.26 9.69 -7.73
C LEU A 403 10.38 9.11 -6.62
N PHE A 404 10.43 7.80 -6.45
CA PHE A 404 9.90 7.08 -5.28
C PHE A 404 11.03 6.83 -4.29
N ARG A 405 11.05 7.56 -3.17
CA ARG A 405 12.14 7.48 -2.19
C ARG A 405 11.66 7.14 -0.78
N ARG A 406 12.30 6.18 -0.11
CA ARG A 406 12.00 5.84 1.30
C ARG A 406 10.51 5.55 1.53
N ASN A 407 9.87 4.83 0.62
CA ASN A 407 8.48 4.40 0.79
C ASN A 407 8.43 2.94 1.26
N THR A 408 7.34 2.57 1.93
CA THR A 408 7.05 1.19 2.32
C THR A 408 5.80 0.69 1.58
N SER A 409 5.90 -0.42 0.86
CA SER A 409 4.77 -1.15 0.27
C SER A 409 4.67 -2.53 0.93
N GLU A 410 3.50 -2.85 1.46
CA GLU A 410 3.24 -4.10 2.17
C GLU A 410 1.97 -4.78 1.66
N SER A 411 2.07 -6.05 1.27
CA SER A 411 0.91 -6.90 1.01
C SER A 411 -0.10 -6.32 0.01
N ASN A 412 0.35 -5.70 -1.09
CA ASN A 412 -0.57 -5.51 -2.22
C ASN A 412 -1.01 -6.90 -2.71
N TRP A 413 -2.31 -7.08 -2.92
CA TRP A 413 -2.92 -8.36 -3.30
C TRP A 413 -3.16 -8.49 -4.81
N TRP A 414 -2.88 -7.41 -5.56
CA TRP A 414 -2.82 -7.38 -7.00
C TRP A 414 -1.71 -6.45 -7.47
N GLY A 415 -1.27 -6.57 -8.73
CA GLY A 415 -0.22 -5.74 -9.29
C GLY A 415 1.14 -5.96 -8.62
N ASN A 416 1.95 -4.90 -8.53
CA ASN A 416 3.29 -4.91 -7.97
C ASN A 416 3.38 -4.06 -6.68
N GLY A 417 4.49 -4.20 -5.95
CA GLY A 417 4.80 -3.22 -4.90
C GLY A 417 5.10 -1.84 -5.51
N ILE A 418 5.99 -1.80 -6.48
CA ILE A 418 6.32 -0.59 -7.25
C ILE A 418 6.32 -0.91 -8.75
N GLY A 419 5.55 -0.17 -9.54
CA GLY A 419 5.48 -0.28 -11.00
C GLY A 419 6.09 0.93 -11.71
N LEU A 420 7.17 0.73 -12.47
CA LEU A 420 7.79 1.76 -13.30
C LEU A 420 7.52 1.43 -14.77
N TYR A 421 6.76 2.28 -15.45
CA TYR A 421 6.33 2.04 -16.83
C TYR A 421 6.71 3.19 -17.77
N GLY A 422 7.84 3.03 -18.48
CA GLY A 422 8.37 4.05 -19.38
C GLY A 422 8.77 5.35 -18.68
N GLY A 423 9.39 6.28 -19.39
CA GLY A 423 9.77 7.58 -18.83
C GLY A 423 11.23 7.94 -18.99
N VAL A 424 11.56 9.17 -18.65
CA VAL A 424 12.94 9.68 -18.61
C VAL A 424 13.36 9.89 -17.16
N ASN A 425 14.50 9.36 -16.74
CA ASN A 425 15.01 9.52 -15.37
C ASN A 425 13.95 9.15 -14.28
N ILE A 426 13.46 7.92 -14.34
CA ILE A 426 12.50 7.38 -13.35
C ILE A 426 13.26 6.58 -12.30
N ALA A 427 12.98 6.80 -11.01
CA ALA A 427 13.76 6.20 -9.94
C ALA A 427 12.93 5.63 -8.78
N ALA A 428 13.32 4.46 -8.29
CA ALA A 428 12.88 3.87 -7.02
C ALA A 428 14.09 3.66 -6.10
N GLU A 429 14.17 4.46 -5.03
CA GLU A 429 15.33 4.54 -4.15
C GLU A 429 15.01 4.26 -2.68
N ASN A 430 15.76 3.36 -2.06
CA ASN A 430 15.70 3.11 -0.61
C ASN A 430 14.28 2.77 -0.11
N ASN A 431 13.47 2.08 -0.91
CA ASN A 431 12.13 1.65 -0.52
C ASN A 431 12.16 0.27 0.16
N LEU A 432 11.19 -0.01 1.02
CA LEU A 432 10.87 -1.35 1.50
C LEU A 432 9.66 -1.88 0.74
N VAL A 433 9.81 -3.02 0.08
CA VAL A 433 8.69 -3.74 -0.56
C VAL A 433 8.60 -5.11 0.08
N ARG A 434 7.45 -5.44 0.69
CA ARG A 434 7.25 -6.68 1.42
C ARG A 434 5.93 -7.36 1.04
N GLY A 435 5.99 -8.66 0.76
CA GLY A 435 4.78 -9.46 0.55
C GLY A 435 3.98 -9.10 -0.70
N ALA A 436 4.60 -8.45 -1.70
CA ALA A 436 3.93 -8.09 -2.94
C ALA A 436 3.55 -9.32 -3.77
N GLN A 437 2.31 -9.37 -4.25
CA GLN A 437 1.77 -10.46 -5.07
C GLN A 437 0.57 -10.00 -5.92
N PRO A 438 0.15 -10.75 -6.95
CA PRO A 438 0.74 -12.00 -7.45
C PRO A 438 1.87 -11.76 -8.46
N VAL A 439 2.27 -10.50 -8.69
CA VAL A 439 3.29 -10.13 -9.69
C VAL A 439 4.64 -9.89 -9.01
N ALA A 440 5.33 -8.78 -9.27
CA ALA A 440 6.68 -8.52 -8.78
C ALA A 440 6.68 -7.64 -7.53
N GLY A 441 7.80 -7.65 -6.80
CA GLY A 441 8.07 -6.59 -5.82
C GLY A 441 8.22 -5.25 -6.52
N ILE A 442 9.17 -5.18 -7.45
CA ILE A 442 9.39 -4.01 -8.30
C ILE A 442 9.35 -4.44 -9.78
N GLN A 443 8.55 -3.75 -10.59
CA GLN A 443 8.51 -3.95 -12.03
C GLN A 443 9.11 -2.75 -12.77
N VAL A 444 9.97 -3.02 -13.75
CA VAL A 444 10.45 -2.06 -14.75
C VAL A 444 9.97 -2.56 -16.10
N SER A 445 9.06 -1.82 -16.76
CA SER A 445 8.38 -2.38 -17.92
C SER A 445 7.99 -1.33 -18.95
N THR A 446 7.95 -1.70 -20.23
CA THR A 446 7.25 -0.90 -21.25
C THR A 446 5.90 -1.51 -21.62
N GLY A 447 5.29 -2.22 -20.67
CA GLY A 447 3.95 -2.77 -20.79
C GLY A 447 2.89 -1.69 -20.98
N HIS A 448 1.66 -2.12 -21.26
CA HIS A 448 0.50 -1.23 -21.39
C HIS A 448 0.65 -0.12 -22.44
N SER A 449 1.50 -0.33 -23.45
CA SER A 449 1.84 0.68 -24.47
C SER A 449 2.45 1.95 -23.84
N ALA A 450 3.28 1.81 -22.80
CA ALA A 450 4.03 2.94 -22.25
C ALA A 450 5.05 3.48 -23.26
N TRP A 451 5.40 4.77 -23.10
CA TRP A 451 6.55 5.36 -23.77
C TRP A 451 7.85 4.59 -23.44
N PRO A 452 8.87 4.61 -24.31
CA PRO A 452 10.17 4.00 -24.00
C PRO A 452 10.81 4.56 -22.72
N PHE A 453 11.75 3.81 -22.16
CA PHE A 453 12.63 4.36 -21.13
C PHE A 453 13.83 5.07 -21.75
N ASP A 454 14.19 6.19 -21.15
CA ASP A 454 15.48 6.86 -21.28
C ASP A 454 16.03 7.12 -19.87
N GLY A 455 16.59 6.07 -19.27
CA GLY A 455 17.07 6.08 -17.89
C GLY A 455 16.02 5.66 -16.86
N VAL A 456 16.26 4.53 -16.21
CA VAL A 456 15.49 4.07 -15.05
C VAL A 456 16.41 3.48 -14.00
N THR A 457 16.22 3.85 -12.74
CA THR A 457 17.06 3.35 -11.65
C THR A 457 16.24 2.71 -10.52
N VAL A 458 16.63 1.49 -10.14
CA VAL A 458 16.12 0.79 -8.95
C VAL A 458 17.31 0.59 -8.03
N ARG A 459 17.42 1.41 -6.96
CA ARG A 459 18.60 1.40 -6.08
C ARG A 459 18.31 1.35 -4.59
N GLY A 460 19.12 0.61 -3.84
CA GLY A 460 19.08 0.62 -2.37
C GLY A 460 17.79 0.06 -1.76
N ASN A 461 16.93 -0.59 -2.55
CA ASN A 461 15.65 -1.09 -2.05
C ASN A 461 15.83 -2.40 -1.28
N ARG A 462 14.96 -2.63 -0.31
CA ARG A 462 14.83 -3.90 0.39
C ARG A 462 13.55 -4.59 -0.06
N ILE A 463 13.69 -5.77 -0.68
CA ILE A 463 12.59 -6.51 -1.30
C ILE A 463 12.47 -7.86 -0.61
N VAL A 464 11.32 -8.11 0.03
CA VAL A 464 11.16 -9.19 1.00
C VAL A 464 9.89 -9.99 0.73
N ASP A 465 9.97 -11.32 0.66
CA ASP A 465 8.79 -12.20 0.48
C ASP A 465 7.94 -11.80 -0.77
N CYS A 466 8.60 -11.30 -1.82
CA CYS A 466 7.97 -10.78 -3.04
C CYS A 466 8.15 -11.72 -4.24
N GLY A 467 7.28 -11.51 -5.23
CA GLY A 467 7.13 -12.38 -6.40
C GLY A 467 5.78 -13.11 -6.31
N GLY A 468 5.43 -13.86 -7.33
CA GLY A 468 4.19 -14.63 -7.32
C GLY A 468 3.93 -15.36 -8.61
N VAL A 469 2.71 -15.88 -8.73
CA VAL A 469 2.25 -16.60 -9.92
C VAL A 469 0.95 -15.98 -10.40
N ASN A 470 0.97 -15.51 -11.64
CA ASN A 470 -0.21 -15.00 -12.34
C ASN A 470 -0.04 -15.25 -13.84
N TRP A 471 -1.14 -15.31 -14.59
CA TRP A 471 -1.17 -15.53 -16.04
C TRP A 471 -0.28 -16.70 -16.47
N ASN A 472 -0.37 -17.82 -15.74
CA ASN A 472 0.44 -19.05 -15.95
C ASN A 472 1.96 -18.82 -16.00
N GLN A 473 2.47 -17.78 -15.32
CA GLN A 473 3.90 -17.52 -15.23
C GLN A 473 4.32 -17.11 -13.82
N LYS A 474 5.61 -17.30 -13.56
CA LYS A 474 6.28 -16.88 -12.33
C LYS A 474 6.86 -15.48 -12.48
N PHE A 475 6.66 -14.64 -11.48
CA PHE A 475 7.23 -13.29 -11.38
C PHE A 475 8.31 -13.23 -10.32
N GLY A 476 9.39 -12.54 -10.64
CA GLY A 476 10.52 -12.38 -9.74
C GLY A 476 10.33 -11.25 -8.72
N SER A 477 11.27 -11.13 -7.78
CA SER A 477 11.29 -10.01 -6.84
C SER A 477 11.48 -8.67 -7.56
N ILE A 478 12.34 -8.64 -8.57
CA ILE A 478 12.41 -7.58 -9.58
C ILE A 478 12.10 -8.18 -10.96
N TRP A 479 11.20 -7.56 -11.71
CA TRP A 479 10.84 -7.98 -13.07
C TRP A 479 11.10 -6.86 -14.08
N VAL A 480 12.02 -7.09 -15.00
CA VAL A 480 12.32 -6.21 -16.13
C VAL A 480 11.67 -6.78 -17.39
N HIS A 481 10.75 -6.03 -18.00
CA HIS A 481 9.95 -6.53 -19.12
C HIS A 481 9.85 -5.52 -20.27
N SER A 482 10.41 -5.85 -21.43
CA SER A 482 10.30 -5.05 -22.66
C SER A 482 9.37 -5.74 -23.68
N PRO A 483 8.04 -5.65 -23.53
CA PRO A 483 7.12 -6.31 -24.45
C PRO A 483 7.04 -5.62 -25.83
N GLY A 484 7.25 -4.30 -25.89
CA GLY A 484 6.97 -3.51 -27.09
C GLY A 484 7.87 -2.31 -27.36
N ALA A 485 8.40 -1.63 -26.33
CA ALA A 485 9.30 -0.49 -26.47
C ALA A 485 10.63 -0.76 -25.76
N PRO A 486 11.74 -0.13 -26.19
CA PRO A 486 13.05 -0.40 -25.60
C PRO A 486 13.14 0.07 -24.15
N ILE A 487 13.97 -0.62 -23.38
CA ILE A 487 14.42 -0.19 -22.06
C ILE A 487 15.89 0.22 -22.18
N ALA A 488 16.15 1.53 -22.29
CA ALA A 488 17.50 2.07 -22.39
C ALA A 488 18.00 2.60 -21.03
N GLY A 489 19.29 2.41 -20.74
CA GLY A 489 19.93 2.95 -19.54
C GLY A 489 19.33 2.47 -18.21
N ALA A 490 18.86 1.22 -18.12
CA ALA A 490 18.35 0.70 -16.85
C ALA A 490 19.50 0.37 -15.89
N VAL A 491 19.35 0.75 -14.62
CA VAL A 491 20.30 0.42 -13.54
C VAL A 491 19.55 -0.22 -12.37
N ILE A 492 19.95 -1.43 -12.00
CA ILE A 492 19.47 -2.14 -10.80
C ILE A 492 20.67 -2.32 -9.89
N GLU A 493 20.74 -1.56 -8.79
CA GLU A 493 21.94 -1.54 -7.96
C GLU A 493 21.71 -1.51 -6.45
N ASN A 494 22.63 -2.12 -5.69
CA ASN A 494 22.63 -2.04 -4.23
C ASN A 494 21.30 -2.48 -3.56
N ASN A 495 20.47 -3.28 -4.24
CA ASN A 495 19.22 -3.77 -3.67
C ASN A 495 19.49 -5.01 -2.84
N THR A 496 18.73 -5.19 -1.75
CA THR A 496 18.73 -6.43 -0.97
C THR A 496 17.44 -7.21 -1.23
N ILE A 497 17.57 -8.46 -1.68
CA ILE A 497 16.44 -9.36 -1.91
C ILE A 497 16.50 -10.49 -0.89
N ARG A 498 15.40 -10.68 -0.14
CA ARG A 498 15.26 -11.75 0.85
C ARG A 498 13.98 -12.52 0.60
N ASN A 499 14.06 -13.84 0.64
CA ASN A 499 12.96 -14.78 0.49
C ASN A 499 12.14 -14.53 -0.80
N GLY A 500 12.81 -14.31 -1.93
CA GLY A 500 12.11 -14.19 -3.21
C GLY A 500 11.31 -15.45 -3.55
N LEU A 501 10.04 -15.30 -3.91
CA LEU A 501 9.14 -16.44 -4.18
C LEU A 501 9.44 -17.18 -5.49
N ASN A 502 10.19 -16.57 -6.39
CA ASN A 502 10.68 -17.17 -7.63
C ASN A 502 12.11 -16.64 -7.93
N ASP A 503 12.37 -16.15 -9.14
CA ASP A 503 13.66 -15.54 -9.50
C ASP A 503 13.87 -14.22 -8.74
N ALA A 504 15.10 -13.89 -8.33
CA ALA A 504 15.35 -12.63 -7.65
C ALA A 504 15.27 -11.45 -8.65
N VAL A 505 15.99 -11.54 -9.78
CA VAL A 505 15.85 -10.60 -10.90
C VAL A 505 15.50 -11.38 -12.17
N LYS A 506 14.33 -11.09 -12.76
CA LYS A 506 13.84 -11.72 -13.99
C LYS A 506 13.84 -10.71 -15.14
N LEU A 507 14.54 -11.00 -16.23
CA LEU A 507 14.49 -10.26 -17.49
C LEU A 507 13.64 -11.03 -18.49
N GLN A 508 12.68 -10.34 -19.09
CA GLN A 508 11.78 -10.87 -20.09
C GLN A 508 11.72 -9.91 -21.29
N GLY A 509 11.96 -10.44 -22.47
CA GLY A 509 11.92 -9.66 -23.69
C GLY A 509 10.57 -9.69 -24.39
N GLY A 510 10.55 -9.13 -25.59
CA GLY A 510 9.41 -9.01 -26.47
C GLY A 510 9.91 -8.66 -27.86
N LYS A 511 9.47 -7.52 -28.41
CA LYS A 511 9.90 -7.05 -29.73
C LYS A 511 11.04 -6.02 -29.72
N SER A 512 11.52 -5.64 -28.53
CA SER A 512 12.47 -4.53 -28.34
C SER A 512 13.65 -4.93 -27.43
N GLU A 513 14.67 -4.07 -27.39
CA GLU A 513 15.92 -4.33 -26.66
C GLU A 513 15.87 -3.87 -25.20
N ILE A 514 16.65 -4.56 -24.37
CA ILE A 514 16.94 -4.20 -22.98
C ILE A 514 18.44 -3.87 -22.88
N GLU A 515 18.74 -2.66 -22.40
CA GLU A 515 20.07 -2.26 -21.92
C GLU A 515 20.01 -2.11 -20.39
N LEU A 516 20.71 -2.99 -19.69
CA LEU A 516 20.67 -3.08 -18.23
C LEU A 516 22.07 -3.23 -17.62
N VAL A 517 22.34 -2.45 -16.58
CA VAL A 517 23.41 -2.71 -15.61
C VAL A 517 22.77 -3.20 -14.31
N CYS A 518 23.09 -4.42 -13.90
CA CYS A 518 22.67 -5.02 -12.64
C CYS A 518 23.91 -5.21 -11.77
N ARG A 519 24.09 -4.40 -10.73
CA ARG A 519 25.36 -4.38 -9.96
C ARG A 519 25.19 -4.30 -8.46
N ASN A 520 26.11 -4.91 -7.71
CA ASN A 520 26.18 -4.81 -6.25
C ASN A 520 24.87 -5.17 -5.53
N ASN A 521 23.98 -5.95 -6.15
CA ASN A 521 22.77 -6.41 -5.48
C ASN A 521 23.13 -7.57 -4.55
N ARG A 522 22.49 -7.61 -3.39
CA ARG A 522 22.61 -8.68 -2.40
C ARG A 522 21.37 -9.56 -2.42
N ILE A 523 21.46 -10.68 -3.12
CA ILE A 523 20.42 -11.71 -3.13
C ILE A 523 20.67 -12.62 -1.92
N GLN A 524 20.03 -12.37 -0.79
CA GLN A 524 20.18 -13.17 0.42
C GLN A 524 19.53 -14.55 0.26
N SER A 525 18.30 -14.59 -0.24
CA SER A 525 17.59 -15.84 -0.51
C SER A 525 16.51 -15.70 -1.59
N THR A 526 16.37 -16.71 -2.44
CA THR A 526 15.30 -16.81 -3.45
C THR A 526 15.07 -18.29 -3.84
N THR A 527 13.83 -18.66 -4.18
CA THR A 527 13.51 -20.07 -4.55
C THR A 527 13.83 -20.38 -6.02
N GLY A 528 13.88 -19.37 -6.89
CA GLY A 528 14.23 -19.47 -8.31
C GLY A 528 15.69 -19.16 -8.60
N ASP A 529 15.98 -18.66 -9.79
CA ASP A 529 17.33 -18.20 -10.17
C ASP A 529 17.67 -16.85 -9.51
N GLY A 530 18.96 -16.58 -9.29
CA GLY A 530 19.41 -15.27 -8.82
C GLY A 530 19.16 -14.18 -9.86
N VAL A 531 19.69 -14.37 -11.07
CA VAL A 531 19.35 -13.58 -12.25
C VAL A 531 18.91 -14.52 -13.37
N ARG A 532 17.68 -14.34 -13.87
CA ARG A 532 17.12 -15.09 -15.01
C ARG A 532 16.97 -14.18 -16.23
N ILE A 533 17.65 -14.51 -17.32
CA ILE A 533 17.50 -13.87 -18.62
C ILE A 533 16.76 -14.86 -19.53
N LEU A 534 15.49 -14.57 -19.84
CA LEU A 534 14.68 -15.45 -20.69
C LEU A 534 15.11 -15.41 -22.16
N GLY A 535 14.82 -16.49 -22.89
CA GLY A 535 15.29 -16.71 -24.27
C GLY A 535 14.83 -15.69 -25.30
N ASN A 536 13.81 -14.89 -24.96
CA ASN A 536 13.29 -13.83 -25.81
C ASN A 536 13.89 -12.44 -25.53
N VAL A 537 14.85 -12.33 -24.61
CA VAL A 537 15.57 -11.08 -24.33
C VAL A 537 16.60 -10.80 -25.43
N ARG A 538 16.77 -9.53 -25.78
CA ARG A 538 17.79 -9.01 -26.70
C ARG A 538 18.40 -7.73 -26.12
N GLY A 539 19.63 -7.41 -26.52
CA GLY A 539 20.31 -6.16 -26.12
C GLY A 539 21.57 -6.44 -25.30
N LYS A 540 21.82 -5.63 -24.28
CA LYS A 540 23.06 -5.65 -23.48
C LYS A 540 22.74 -5.77 -22.00
N VAL A 541 23.40 -6.69 -21.32
CA VAL A 541 23.26 -6.87 -19.87
C VAL A 541 24.65 -6.94 -19.25
N THR A 542 24.91 -6.05 -18.30
CA THR A 542 26.12 -6.08 -17.47
C THR A 542 25.74 -6.55 -16.07
N LEU A 543 26.43 -7.58 -15.58
CA LEU A 543 26.36 -8.06 -14.20
C LEU A 543 27.70 -7.77 -13.53
N ASP A 544 27.69 -7.07 -12.39
CA ASP A 544 28.93 -6.60 -11.74
C ASP A 544 28.79 -6.65 -10.22
N GLY A 545 29.61 -7.43 -9.52
CA GLY A 545 29.66 -7.41 -8.05
C GLY A 545 28.39 -7.86 -7.31
N ASN A 546 27.46 -8.58 -7.96
CA ASN A 546 26.27 -9.12 -7.30
C ASN A 546 26.64 -10.31 -6.38
N THR A 547 26.03 -10.35 -5.19
CA THR A 547 26.28 -11.43 -4.21
C THR A 547 25.04 -12.32 -4.06
N PHE A 548 25.27 -13.63 -3.96
CA PHE A 548 24.21 -14.65 -3.92
C PHE A 548 24.38 -15.54 -2.70
N GLY A 549 23.39 -15.51 -1.80
CA GLY A 549 23.21 -16.44 -0.70
C GLY A 549 22.47 -17.70 -1.17
N ALA A 550 21.36 -18.03 -0.52
CA ALA A 550 20.58 -19.24 -0.84
C ALA A 550 19.75 -19.04 -2.12
N VAL A 551 20.14 -19.71 -3.21
CA VAL A 551 19.43 -19.66 -4.50
C VAL A 551 18.93 -21.06 -4.82
N GLY A 552 17.62 -21.22 -5.04
CA GLY A 552 17.05 -22.53 -5.37
C GLY A 552 17.29 -23.00 -6.81
N GLY A 553 17.54 -22.05 -7.72
CA GLY A 553 17.97 -22.29 -9.10
C GLY A 553 19.48 -22.09 -9.30
N ARG A 554 19.84 -21.37 -10.37
CA ARG A 554 21.22 -20.96 -10.67
C ARG A 554 21.43 -19.51 -10.23
N ARG A 555 22.65 -19.16 -9.82
CA ARG A 555 23.02 -17.75 -9.55
C ARG A 555 22.74 -16.86 -10.77
N LEU A 556 23.11 -17.36 -11.95
CA LEU A 556 22.80 -16.77 -13.24
C LEU A 556 22.29 -17.85 -14.19
N ARG A 557 21.20 -17.56 -14.91
CA ARG A 557 20.75 -18.37 -16.03
C ARG A 557 20.40 -17.48 -17.21
N ASN A 558 21.15 -17.66 -18.30
CA ASN A 558 20.93 -16.96 -19.56
C ASN A 558 20.43 -17.92 -20.63
N ASP A 559 19.12 -17.88 -20.91
CA ASP A 559 18.52 -18.66 -21.99
C ASP A 559 18.56 -17.93 -23.34
N ALA A 560 18.86 -16.63 -23.35
CA ALA A 560 18.96 -15.83 -24.59
C ALA A 560 20.24 -16.12 -25.37
N GLY A 561 21.23 -16.75 -24.73
CA GLY A 561 22.51 -17.08 -25.35
C GLY A 561 23.17 -15.84 -25.95
N LYS A 562 23.53 -15.93 -27.23
CA LYS A 562 24.21 -14.86 -27.99
C LYS A 562 23.30 -13.68 -28.36
N ALA A 563 21.98 -13.78 -28.17
CA ALA A 563 21.06 -12.68 -28.44
C ALA A 563 21.23 -11.51 -27.44
N VAL A 564 21.92 -11.76 -26.32
CA VAL A 564 22.29 -10.76 -25.33
C VAL A 564 23.81 -10.64 -25.29
N GLY A 565 24.31 -9.42 -25.46
CA GLY A 565 25.68 -9.06 -25.11
C GLY A 565 25.82 -9.05 -23.58
N LEU A 566 26.11 -10.22 -23.01
CA LEU A 566 26.27 -10.40 -21.57
C LEU A 566 27.74 -10.14 -21.17
N LEU A 567 27.94 -9.20 -20.25
CA LEU A 567 29.21 -8.93 -19.61
C LEU A 567 29.09 -9.24 -18.11
N GLU A 568 29.86 -10.18 -17.61
CA GLU A 568 29.90 -10.56 -16.19
C GLU A 568 31.27 -10.16 -15.61
N LYS A 569 31.26 -9.38 -14.53
CA LYS A 569 32.44 -8.84 -13.85
C LYS A 569 32.49 -9.23 -12.37
#